data_AF-C4Y1G0-F1
#
_entry.id   AF-C4Y1G0-F1
#
_cell.length_a   1.000
_cell.length_b   1.000
_cell.length_c   1.000
_cell.angle_alpha   90.00
_cell.angle_beta   90.00
_cell.angle_gamma   90.00
#
_symmetry.space_group_name_H-M   'P 1'
#
loop_
_entity.id
_entity.type
_entity.pdbx_description
1 polymer ?
#
loop_
_entity_poly.entity_id
_entity_poly.type
_entity_poly.pdbx_seq_one_letter_code
_entity_poly.pdbx_strand_id
1 'polypeptide(L)'
;MLPRQHLLKPPTFLALRLLSSSSVRSKSIFDIGTKVIANSDKAKYSDNKYITHPAFPHPKWTDEQVASVSYEHRPPKTAMDRFVFRCISTVRTTFDLVTGYKKPRTPEEKEHRFKGTRWEMTESKWLTRVIFLESVAGVPGMTAAFLRHLHSLRLMKRDKAWIETLLDEAYNERMHLLTFMKIGRPSWFTKVFVFAGQGVFCNLFFLMYLLSPRACHRFVGYLEEEAVSTYTHLIEELEAKRLPKFDGITVPEVAQLYWPELNEKSTFLDLIQRIRADESKHREVNHTLANLDQKEDRNPYAMQLPDVDKPQPTNDLKGKNRAGWERKDLIV
;
A
#
# COMPACT_ATOMS: atom_id res chain seq x y z
N MET A 1 -7.77 90.29 -32.02
CA MET A 1 -7.73 90.11 -30.55
C MET A 1 -9.13 89.68 -30.10
N LEU A 2 -9.19 88.73 -29.16
CA LEU A 2 -10.30 87.88 -28.69
C LEU A 2 -11.70 88.53 -28.52
N PRO A 3 -12.77 87.69 -28.49
CA PRO A 3 -13.35 87.36 -27.18
C PRO A 3 -13.63 85.88 -26.95
N ARG A 4 -13.54 85.50 -25.66
CA ARG A 4 -13.84 84.19 -25.06
C ARG A 4 -15.29 83.77 -25.25
N GLN A 5 -15.53 82.49 -25.56
CA GLN A 5 -16.80 81.82 -25.30
C GLN A 5 -16.59 80.58 -24.43
N HIS A 6 -17.40 80.50 -23.38
CA HIS A 6 -17.49 79.42 -22.41
C HIS A 6 -18.02 78.13 -23.06
N LEU A 7 -17.26 77.04 -22.95
CA LEU A 7 -17.73 75.68 -23.26
C LEU A 7 -17.97 74.92 -21.95
N LEU A 8 -19.24 74.53 -21.78
CA LEU A 8 -19.77 73.69 -20.71
C LEU A 8 -19.13 72.30 -20.74
N LYS A 9 -18.75 71.77 -19.57
CA LYS A 9 -18.34 70.36 -19.40
C LYS A 9 -19.58 69.46 -19.26
N PRO A 10 -19.67 68.30 -19.94
CA PRO A 10 -20.68 67.28 -19.65
C PRO A 10 -20.27 66.43 -18.43
N PRO A 11 -21.23 65.72 -17.80
CA PRO A 11 -21.01 65.06 -16.52
C PRO A 11 -20.19 63.78 -16.65
N THR A 12 -19.29 63.57 -15.69
CA THR A 12 -18.54 62.33 -15.47
C THR A 12 -19.47 61.19 -15.08
N PHE A 13 -19.67 60.23 -15.99
CA PHE A 13 -20.17 58.90 -15.62
C PHE A 13 -19.02 58.09 -15.03
N LEU A 14 -19.13 57.76 -13.74
CA LEU A 14 -18.21 56.86 -13.04
C LEU A 14 -18.52 55.41 -13.48
N ALA A 15 -17.77 54.91 -14.45
CA ALA A 15 -17.83 53.50 -14.83
C ALA A 15 -17.19 52.63 -13.73
N LEU A 16 -18.03 51.93 -12.96
CA LEU A 16 -17.59 50.95 -11.97
C LEU A 16 -16.97 49.75 -12.71
N ARG A 17 -15.63 49.71 -12.80
CA ARG A 17 -14.89 48.51 -13.22
C ARG A 17 -15.10 47.42 -12.16
N LEU A 18 -15.91 46.41 -12.49
CA LEU A 18 -15.95 45.14 -11.78
C LEU A 18 -14.55 44.49 -11.88
N LEU A 19 -13.77 44.63 -10.82
CA LEU A 19 -12.57 43.84 -10.60
C LEU A 19 -13.01 42.38 -10.44
N SER A 20 -12.79 41.59 -11.49
CA SER A 20 -12.79 40.13 -11.41
C SER A 20 -11.82 39.72 -10.31
N SER A 21 -12.35 39.26 -9.18
CA SER A 21 -11.53 38.66 -8.13
C SER A 21 -11.09 37.28 -8.62
N SER A 22 -9.92 37.23 -9.24
CA SER A 22 -9.18 35.97 -9.38
C SER A 22 -8.91 35.47 -7.97
N SER A 23 -9.67 34.47 -7.50
CA SER A 23 -9.45 33.86 -6.20
C SER A 23 -8.10 33.13 -6.22
N VAL A 24 -7.08 33.80 -5.71
CA VAL A 24 -5.82 33.12 -5.36
C VAL A 24 -6.16 32.23 -4.18
N ARG A 25 -6.49 30.97 -4.47
CA ARG A 25 -6.73 29.93 -3.47
C ARG A 25 -5.45 29.78 -2.66
N SER A 26 -5.45 30.35 -1.45
CA SER A 26 -4.35 30.20 -0.49
C SER A 26 -3.99 28.72 -0.38
N LYS A 27 -2.76 28.37 -0.75
CA LYS A 27 -2.26 27.00 -0.63
C LYS A 27 -2.10 26.72 0.87
N SER A 28 -3.08 26.05 1.46
CA SER A 28 -2.99 25.58 2.84
C SER A 28 -1.72 24.77 3.00
N ILE A 29 -0.84 25.19 3.90
CA ILE A 29 0.35 24.43 4.27
C ILE A 29 -0.01 23.09 4.94
N PHE A 30 -1.26 22.88 5.35
CA PHE A 30 -1.76 21.63 5.93
C PHE A 30 -2.48 20.73 4.92
N ASP A 31 -2.28 20.92 3.61
CA ASP A 31 -2.82 20.00 2.59
C ASP A 31 -2.19 18.60 2.77
N ILE A 32 -3.00 17.62 3.21
CA ILE A 32 -2.60 16.21 3.42
C ILE A 32 -2.79 15.39 2.11
N GLY A 33 -3.45 15.99 1.11
CA GLY A 33 -3.78 15.31 -0.13
C GLY A 33 -2.57 15.03 -1.01
N THR A 34 -2.50 13.81 -1.54
CA THR A 34 -1.54 13.43 -2.56
C THR A 34 -2.06 13.90 -3.91
N LYS A 35 -1.23 14.61 -4.66
CA LYS A 35 -1.60 15.10 -5.99
C LYS A 35 -1.30 14.03 -7.02
N VAL A 36 -2.30 13.63 -7.81
CA VAL A 36 -2.10 12.80 -9.00
C VAL A 36 -1.19 13.56 -9.96
N ILE A 37 -0.14 12.91 -10.44
CA ILE A 37 0.81 13.48 -11.39
C ILE A 37 0.15 13.49 -12.78
N ALA A 38 0.06 14.67 -13.39
CA ALA A 38 -0.44 14.79 -14.75
C ALA A 38 0.52 14.14 -15.75
N ASN A 39 0.01 13.58 -16.85
CA ASN A 39 0.84 12.95 -17.88
C ASN A 39 1.92 13.91 -18.44
N SER A 40 1.61 15.20 -18.56
CA SER A 40 2.57 16.25 -18.98
C SER A 40 3.76 16.42 -18.03
N ASP A 41 3.56 16.12 -16.75
CA ASP A 41 4.54 16.34 -15.68
C ASP A 41 5.37 15.08 -15.38
N LYS A 42 5.06 13.93 -15.99
CA LYS A 42 5.76 12.66 -15.73
C LYS A 42 7.26 12.77 -15.98
N ALA A 43 7.67 13.43 -17.07
CA ALA A 43 9.09 13.62 -17.41
C ALA A 43 9.84 14.42 -16.32
N LYS A 44 9.18 15.40 -15.68
CA LYS A 44 9.77 16.24 -14.64
C LYS A 44 10.08 15.46 -13.36
N TYR A 45 9.27 14.45 -13.04
CA TYR A 45 9.42 13.62 -11.84
C TYR A 45 9.92 12.20 -12.16
N SER A 46 10.40 11.99 -13.38
CA SER A 46 11.01 10.73 -13.77
C SER A 46 12.37 10.57 -13.09
N ASP A 47 12.58 9.40 -12.52
CA ASP A 47 13.87 8.97 -12.00
C ASP A 47 14.28 7.63 -12.63
N ASN A 48 13.70 7.31 -13.80
CA ASN A 48 13.81 6.01 -14.47
C ASN A 48 15.28 5.61 -14.75
N LYS A 49 16.18 6.59 -14.84
CA LYS A 49 17.64 6.38 -14.92
C LYS A 49 18.24 5.58 -13.75
N TYR A 50 17.53 5.46 -12.63
CA TYR A 50 17.94 4.67 -11.47
C TYR A 50 17.20 3.33 -11.36
N ILE A 51 16.34 2.99 -12.32
CA ILE A 51 15.72 1.67 -12.34
C ILE A 51 16.80 0.63 -12.67
N THR A 52 16.93 -0.37 -11.81
CA THR A 52 17.82 -1.51 -11.97
C THR A 52 17.01 -2.78 -12.12
N HIS A 53 17.67 -3.88 -12.52
CA HIS A 53 17.01 -5.18 -12.52
C HIS A 53 16.57 -5.56 -11.08
N PRO A 54 15.37 -6.14 -10.88
CA PRO A 54 14.92 -6.52 -9.55
C PRO A 54 15.86 -7.54 -8.90
N ALA A 55 16.27 -7.26 -7.65
CA ALA A 55 17.10 -8.19 -6.88
C ALA A 55 16.31 -9.46 -6.51
N PHE A 56 15.00 -9.30 -6.28
CA PHE A 56 14.03 -10.37 -6.10
C PHE A 56 13.06 -10.34 -7.28
N PRO A 57 13.18 -11.26 -8.26
CA PRO A 57 12.27 -11.32 -9.39
C PRO A 57 10.86 -11.71 -8.96
N HIS A 58 9.85 -10.98 -9.44
CA HIS A 58 8.46 -11.27 -9.12
C HIS A 58 7.98 -12.59 -9.78
N PRO A 59 7.25 -13.45 -9.05
CA PRO A 59 6.72 -14.70 -9.60
C PRO A 59 5.59 -14.43 -10.62
N LYS A 60 5.61 -15.15 -11.75
CA LYS A 60 4.56 -14.98 -12.75
C LYS A 60 3.21 -15.55 -12.32
N TRP A 61 2.15 -14.76 -12.45
CA TRP A 61 0.77 -15.17 -12.16
C TRP A 61 -0.18 -14.90 -13.34
N THR A 62 -1.10 -15.83 -13.60
CA THR A 62 -2.12 -15.63 -14.63
C THR A 62 -3.24 -14.69 -14.15
N ASP A 63 -3.95 -14.08 -15.09
CA ASP A 63 -5.10 -13.21 -14.78
C ASP A 63 -6.17 -13.95 -13.96
N GLU A 64 -6.39 -15.25 -14.23
CA GLU A 64 -7.34 -16.06 -13.46
C GLU A 64 -6.88 -16.26 -12.01
N GLN A 65 -5.58 -16.45 -11.80
CA GLN A 65 -5.03 -16.57 -10.44
C GLN A 65 -5.23 -15.28 -9.66
N VAL A 66 -4.90 -14.14 -10.27
CA VAL A 66 -5.04 -12.81 -9.68
C VAL A 66 -6.52 -12.45 -9.41
N ALA A 67 -7.40 -12.76 -10.35
CA ALA A 67 -8.84 -12.55 -10.22
C ALA A 67 -9.45 -13.40 -9.10
N SER A 68 -8.90 -14.60 -8.85
CA SER A 68 -9.38 -15.50 -7.78
C SER A 68 -9.05 -15.01 -6.37
N VAL A 69 -8.21 -13.98 -6.22
CA VAL A 69 -7.80 -13.47 -4.90
C VAL A 69 -8.98 -12.82 -4.17
N SER A 70 -9.23 -13.31 -2.96
CA SER A 70 -10.29 -12.87 -2.06
C SER A 70 -9.73 -12.41 -0.72
N TYR A 71 -10.53 -11.60 -0.02
CA TYR A 71 -10.35 -11.41 1.42
C TYR A 71 -10.59 -12.74 2.14
N GLU A 72 -9.67 -13.09 3.02
CA GLU A 72 -9.71 -14.26 3.90
C GLU A 72 -9.33 -13.79 5.29
N HIS A 73 -9.97 -14.35 6.32
CA HIS A 73 -9.69 -14.01 7.71
C HIS A 73 -9.20 -15.25 8.46
N ARG A 74 -8.08 -15.13 9.19
CA ARG A 74 -7.62 -16.16 10.12
C ARG A 74 -8.13 -15.91 11.54
N PRO A 75 -9.04 -16.74 12.08
CA PRO A 75 -9.53 -16.55 13.44
C PRO A 75 -8.40 -16.61 14.49
N PRO A 76 -8.34 -15.68 15.45
CA PRO A 76 -7.30 -15.67 16.48
C PRO A 76 -7.47 -16.84 17.47
N LYS A 77 -6.48 -17.75 17.54
CA LYS A 77 -6.58 -18.97 18.34
C LYS A 77 -5.98 -18.82 19.74
N THR A 78 -4.79 -18.24 19.83
CA THR A 78 -4.08 -18.05 21.11
C THR A 78 -4.47 -16.75 21.82
N ALA A 79 -4.12 -16.61 23.10
CA ALA A 79 -4.31 -15.34 23.80
C ALA A 79 -3.50 -14.20 23.15
N MET A 80 -2.30 -14.52 22.67
CA MET A 80 -1.45 -13.59 21.93
C MET A 80 -2.08 -13.22 20.58
N ASP A 81 -2.64 -14.18 19.83
CA ASP A 81 -3.33 -13.89 18.57
C ASP A 81 -4.50 -12.91 18.79
N ARG A 82 -5.29 -13.13 19.85
CA ARG A 82 -6.41 -12.26 20.22
C ARG A 82 -5.94 -10.85 20.58
N PHE A 83 -4.83 -10.74 21.31
CA PHE A 83 -4.22 -9.46 21.63
C PHE A 83 -3.76 -8.72 20.36
N VAL A 84 -2.97 -9.41 19.52
CA VAL A 84 -2.46 -8.85 18.25
C VAL A 84 -3.60 -8.42 17.32
N PHE A 85 -4.65 -9.25 17.18
CA PHE A 85 -5.81 -8.92 16.37
C PHE A 85 -6.52 -7.66 16.88
N ARG A 86 -6.66 -7.49 18.19
CA ARG A 86 -7.21 -6.25 18.79
C ARG A 86 -6.31 -5.05 18.50
N CYS A 87 -4.99 -5.20 18.61
CA CYS A 87 -4.05 -4.12 18.27
C CYS A 87 -4.21 -3.65 16.82
N ILE A 88 -4.23 -4.58 15.85
CA ILE A 88 -4.45 -4.24 14.43
C ILE A 88 -5.83 -3.60 14.23
N SER A 89 -6.87 -4.15 14.85
CA SER A 89 -8.23 -3.59 14.77
C SER A 89 -8.28 -2.15 15.29
N THR A 90 -7.60 -1.87 16.39
CA THR A 90 -7.50 -0.52 16.96
C THR A 90 -6.71 0.41 16.03
N VAL A 91 -5.52 0.00 15.58
CA VAL A 91 -4.69 0.78 14.64
C VAL A 91 -5.48 1.11 13.38
N ARG A 92 -6.15 0.11 12.79
CA ARG A 92 -6.98 0.27 11.60
C ARG A 92 -8.12 1.25 11.83
N THR A 93 -8.87 1.09 12.91
CA THR A 93 -10.02 1.95 13.23
C THR A 93 -9.58 3.39 13.45
N THR A 94 -8.50 3.60 14.21
CA THR A 94 -7.94 4.94 14.46
C THR A 94 -7.43 5.57 13.18
N PHE A 95 -6.68 4.82 12.37
CA PHE A 95 -6.15 5.32 11.09
C PHE A 95 -7.27 5.70 10.13
N ASP A 96 -8.30 4.86 9.99
CA ASP A 96 -9.46 5.13 9.13
C ASP A 96 -10.22 6.37 9.60
N LEU A 97 -10.44 6.51 10.90
CA LEU A 97 -11.08 7.69 11.50
C LEU A 97 -10.27 8.98 11.25
N VAL A 98 -8.95 8.95 11.42
CA VAL A 98 -8.08 10.12 11.24
C VAL A 98 -7.97 10.50 9.75
N THR A 99 -7.81 9.52 8.88
CA THR A 99 -7.65 9.74 7.42
C THR A 99 -8.99 9.96 6.70
N GLY A 100 -10.11 9.74 7.38
CA GLY A 100 -11.44 9.86 6.79
C GLY A 100 -11.74 8.75 5.78
N TYR A 101 -11.19 7.55 5.98
CA TYR A 101 -11.54 6.38 5.19
C TYR A 101 -12.78 5.69 5.76
N LYS A 102 -13.74 5.31 4.90
CA LYS A 102 -14.86 4.46 5.28
C LYS A 102 -15.20 3.50 4.15
N LYS A 103 -15.22 2.20 4.45
CA LYS A 103 -15.70 1.17 3.52
C LYS A 103 -17.23 1.10 3.60
N PRO A 104 -17.97 1.21 2.48
CA PRO A 104 -19.43 1.09 2.47
C PRO A 104 -19.85 -0.34 2.81
N ARG A 105 -20.85 -0.49 3.69
CA ARG A 105 -21.32 -1.80 4.17
C ARG A 105 -22.75 -2.10 3.73
N THR A 106 -23.65 -1.12 3.79
CA THR A 106 -25.05 -1.29 3.39
C THR A 106 -25.28 -1.00 1.91
N PRO A 107 -26.36 -1.50 1.29
CA PRO A 107 -26.72 -1.13 -0.09
C PRO A 107 -26.82 0.38 -0.31
N GLU A 108 -27.37 1.11 0.67
CA GLU A 108 -27.51 2.57 0.60
C GLU A 108 -26.14 3.24 0.66
N GLU A 109 -25.27 2.84 1.61
CA GLU A 109 -23.89 3.33 1.68
C GLU A 109 -23.12 3.04 0.40
N LYS A 110 -23.40 1.89 -0.25
CA LYS A 110 -22.84 1.53 -1.53
C LYS A 110 -23.35 2.45 -2.66
N GLU A 111 -24.59 2.88 -2.64
CA GLU A 111 -25.13 3.79 -3.63
C GLU A 111 -24.52 5.19 -3.49
N HIS A 112 -24.64 5.81 -2.31
CA HIS A 112 -24.25 7.21 -2.12
C HIS A 112 -22.75 7.42 -1.85
N ARG A 113 -22.00 6.38 -1.43
CA ARG A 113 -20.54 6.38 -1.15
C ARG A 113 -20.02 7.55 -0.34
N PHE A 114 -20.86 8.05 0.56
CA PHE A 114 -20.56 9.22 1.39
C PHE A 114 -20.17 10.48 0.59
N LYS A 115 -20.63 10.61 -0.66
CA LYS A 115 -20.34 11.76 -1.54
C LYS A 115 -20.63 13.09 -0.84
N GLY A 116 -19.70 14.05 -0.95
CA GLY A 116 -19.79 15.36 -0.31
C GLY A 116 -19.46 15.37 1.18
N THR A 117 -19.10 14.23 1.77
CA THR A 117 -18.70 14.14 3.18
C THR A 117 -17.19 13.93 3.33
N ARG A 118 -16.68 14.04 4.56
CA ARG A 118 -15.27 13.71 4.87
C ARG A 118 -14.89 12.27 4.54
N TRP A 119 -15.87 11.37 4.39
CA TRP A 119 -15.68 9.93 4.16
C TRP A 119 -15.62 9.55 2.68
N GLU A 120 -15.94 10.48 1.77
CA GLU A 120 -15.81 10.26 0.32
C GLU A 120 -14.35 9.95 -0.04
N MET A 121 -14.13 8.87 -0.80
CA MET A 121 -12.79 8.44 -1.22
C MET A 121 -12.48 8.94 -2.63
N THR A 122 -11.75 10.04 -2.70
CA THR A 122 -11.24 10.60 -3.97
C THR A 122 -9.89 9.96 -4.35
N GLU A 123 -9.45 10.14 -5.60
CA GLU A 123 -8.15 9.63 -6.07
C GLU A 123 -6.97 10.14 -5.23
N SER A 124 -7.05 11.39 -4.78
CA SER A 124 -6.06 12.00 -3.87
C SER A 124 -6.01 11.27 -2.52
N LYS A 125 -7.17 10.96 -1.93
CA LYS A 125 -7.24 10.23 -0.66
C LYS A 125 -6.79 8.78 -0.80
N TRP A 126 -7.13 8.13 -1.91
CA TRP A 126 -6.64 6.79 -2.22
C TRP A 126 -5.12 6.76 -2.30
N LEU A 127 -4.51 7.66 -3.07
CA LEU A 127 -3.05 7.73 -3.17
C LEU A 127 -2.39 8.10 -1.84
N THR A 128 -2.93 9.06 -1.07
CA THR A 128 -2.41 9.37 0.27
C THR A 128 -2.43 8.14 1.16
N ARG A 129 -3.52 7.36 1.13
CA ARG A 129 -3.68 6.17 1.94
C ARG A 129 -2.65 5.10 1.58
N VAL A 130 -2.57 4.70 0.31
CA VAL A 130 -1.67 3.61 -0.11
C VAL A 130 -0.22 4.04 0.07
N ILE A 131 0.18 5.24 -0.37
CA ILE A 131 1.57 5.73 -0.20
C ILE A 131 1.97 5.73 1.28
N PHE A 132 1.07 6.15 2.19
CA PHE A 132 1.37 6.11 3.61
C PHE A 132 1.52 4.68 4.13
N LEU A 133 0.59 3.78 3.80
CA LEU A 133 0.62 2.40 4.28
C LEU A 133 1.81 1.62 3.72
N GLU A 134 2.09 1.71 2.42
CA GLU A 134 3.24 1.06 1.77
C GLU A 134 4.58 1.55 2.33
N SER A 135 4.64 2.81 2.78
CA SER A 135 5.85 3.34 3.44
C SER A 135 6.14 2.70 4.80
N VAL A 136 5.13 2.07 5.41
CA VAL A 136 5.26 1.35 6.68
C VAL A 136 5.33 -0.16 6.45
N ALA A 137 4.64 -0.69 5.43
CA ALA A 137 4.57 -2.11 5.11
C ALA A 137 5.93 -2.74 4.77
N GLY A 138 6.87 -1.99 4.19
CA GLY A 138 8.23 -2.49 3.93
C GLY A 138 9.15 -2.63 5.16
N VAL A 139 8.72 -2.17 6.35
CA VAL A 139 9.56 -2.17 7.57
C VAL A 139 9.62 -3.54 8.28
N PRO A 140 8.51 -4.28 8.48
CA PRO A 140 8.50 -5.55 9.18
C PRO A 140 9.45 -6.61 8.60
N GLY A 141 9.33 -6.91 7.31
CA GLY A 141 10.18 -7.89 6.63
C GLY A 141 11.67 -7.56 6.75
N MET A 142 12.04 -6.30 6.53
CA MET A 142 13.43 -5.83 6.63
C MET A 142 13.96 -5.96 8.07
N THR A 143 13.18 -5.57 9.06
CA THR A 143 13.57 -5.64 10.48
C THR A 143 13.72 -7.09 10.95
N ALA A 144 12.77 -7.95 10.57
CA ALA A 144 12.81 -9.38 10.85
C ALA A 144 14.04 -10.03 10.20
N ALA A 145 14.26 -9.77 8.90
CA ALA A 145 15.42 -10.26 8.16
C ALA A 145 16.73 -9.81 8.81
N PHE A 146 16.86 -8.54 9.19
CA PHE A 146 18.04 -8.00 9.88
C PHE A 146 18.32 -8.72 11.21
N LEU A 147 17.30 -8.90 12.05
CA LEU A 147 17.45 -9.57 13.35
C LEU A 147 17.82 -11.05 13.21
N ARG A 148 17.21 -11.74 12.25
CA ARG A 148 17.53 -13.14 11.91
C ARG A 148 18.92 -13.27 11.29
N HIS A 149 19.32 -12.34 10.43
CA HIS A 149 20.66 -12.27 9.86
C HIS A 149 21.72 -12.14 10.96
N LEU A 150 21.57 -11.19 11.88
CA LEU A 150 22.46 -11.08 13.04
C LEU A 150 22.45 -12.35 13.91
N HIS A 151 21.34 -13.09 13.95
CA HIS A 151 21.25 -14.33 14.73
C HIS A 151 22.05 -15.45 14.09
N SER A 152 21.90 -15.62 12.78
CA SER A 152 22.70 -16.54 11.98
C SER A 152 24.19 -16.27 12.12
N LEU A 153 24.61 -15.00 12.01
CA LEU A 153 26.01 -14.61 12.15
C LEU A 153 26.57 -14.87 13.54
N ARG A 154 25.91 -14.37 14.60
CA ARG A 154 26.45 -14.47 15.98
C ARG A 154 26.47 -15.89 16.52
N LEU A 155 25.58 -16.76 16.03
CA LEU A 155 25.56 -18.17 16.40
C LEU A 155 26.30 -19.08 15.41
N MET A 156 26.77 -18.53 14.28
CA MET A 156 27.41 -19.29 13.20
C MET A 156 26.54 -20.46 12.71
N LYS A 157 25.22 -20.22 12.57
CA LYS A 157 24.21 -21.23 12.18
C LYS A 157 23.48 -20.81 10.92
N ARG A 158 23.04 -21.80 10.13
CA ARG A 158 22.10 -21.57 9.02
C ARG A 158 20.77 -21.04 9.56
N ASP A 159 20.18 -20.10 8.83
CA ASP A 159 18.90 -19.47 9.18
C ASP A 159 17.66 -20.31 8.78
N LYS A 160 17.87 -21.39 8.01
CA LYS A 160 16.80 -22.28 7.50
C LYS A 160 15.84 -21.58 6.53
N ALA A 161 16.41 -20.71 5.70
CA ALA A 161 15.78 -20.03 4.55
C ALA A 161 14.70 -18.98 4.88
N TRP A 162 14.75 -18.34 6.05
CA TRP A 162 13.78 -17.29 6.43
C TRP A 162 14.18 -15.90 5.93
N ILE A 163 15.46 -15.53 6.03
CA ILE A 163 15.97 -14.19 5.71
C ILE A 163 15.60 -13.78 4.28
N GLU A 164 15.74 -14.68 3.31
CA GLU A 164 15.50 -14.38 1.90
C GLU A 164 14.04 -13.97 1.64
N THR A 165 13.07 -14.77 2.12
CA THR A 165 11.64 -14.44 2.00
C THR A 165 11.28 -13.13 2.69
N LEU A 166 11.89 -12.83 3.84
CA LEU A 166 11.62 -11.59 4.57
C LEU A 166 12.21 -10.34 3.87
N LEU A 167 13.36 -10.50 3.21
CA LEU A 167 13.94 -9.45 2.36
C LEU A 167 13.14 -9.27 1.07
N ASP A 168 12.66 -10.36 0.48
CA ASP A 168 11.79 -10.36 -0.70
C ASP A 168 10.48 -9.61 -0.42
N GLU A 169 9.78 -9.96 0.67
CA GLU A 169 8.58 -9.25 1.13
C GLU A 169 8.85 -7.74 1.31
N ALA A 170 9.90 -7.36 2.05
CA ALA A 170 10.24 -5.95 2.24
C ALA A 170 10.62 -5.24 0.93
N TYR A 171 11.21 -5.97 -0.02
CA TYR A 171 11.51 -5.46 -1.36
C TYR A 171 10.23 -5.22 -2.14
N ASN A 172 9.30 -6.18 -2.12
CA ASN A 172 7.99 -6.12 -2.79
C ASN A 172 7.17 -4.92 -2.32
N GLU A 173 7.02 -4.73 -1.00
CA GLU A 173 6.32 -3.58 -0.42
C GLU A 173 6.95 -2.23 -0.83
N ARG A 174 8.28 -2.19 -0.94
CA ARG A 174 8.97 -1.00 -1.45
C ARG A 174 8.67 -0.76 -2.93
N MET A 175 8.48 -1.81 -3.73
CA MET A 175 8.05 -1.68 -5.13
C MET A 175 6.61 -1.17 -5.24
N HIS A 176 5.71 -1.53 -4.33
CA HIS A 176 4.39 -0.90 -4.21
C HIS A 176 4.53 0.61 -4.00
N LEU A 177 5.29 1.02 -2.98
CA LEU A 177 5.52 2.43 -2.66
C LEU A 177 6.09 3.19 -3.86
N LEU A 178 7.19 2.70 -4.44
CA LEU A 178 7.87 3.37 -5.56
C LEU A 178 6.95 3.50 -6.78
N THR A 179 6.10 2.51 -7.03
CA THR A 179 5.08 2.55 -8.08
C THR A 179 4.05 3.64 -7.81
N PHE A 180 3.47 3.71 -6.61
CA PHE A 180 2.52 4.77 -6.27
C PHE A 180 3.15 6.16 -6.26
N MET A 181 4.43 6.29 -5.92
CA MET A 181 5.17 7.55 -5.99
C MET A 181 5.38 8.06 -7.43
N LYS A 182 5.27 7.20 -8.45
CA LYS A 182 5.22 7.60 -9.87
C LYS A 182 3.86 8.10 -10.33
N ILE A 183 2.83 7.83 -9.54
CA ILE A 183 1.45 8.20 -9.83
C ILE A 183 1.02 9.41 -8.99
N GLY A 184 1.46 9.44 -7.74
CA GLY A 184 1.05 10.42 -6.73
C GLY A 184 2.24 11.12 -6.10
N ARG A 185 2.11 12.44 -5.94
CA ARG A 185 3.07 13.25 -5.19
C ARG A 185 2.52 13.57 -3.80
N PRO A 186 2.99 12.89 -2.74
CA PRO A 186 2.51 13.15 -1.39
C PRO A 186 2.90 14.56 -0.96
N SER A 187 2.07 15.15 -0.10
CA SER A 187 2.35 16.47 0.45
C SER A 187 3.54 16.42 1.42
N TRP A 188 4.12 17.58 1.72
CA TRP A 188 5.20 17.65 2.70
C TRP A 188 4.72 17.16 4.08
N PHE A 189 3.46 17.43 4.43
CA PHE A 189 2.85 17.00 5.68
C PHE A 189 2.77 15.48 5.75
N THR A 190 2.29 14.81 4.69
CA THR A 190 2.30 13.34 4.62
C THR A 190 3.71 12.78 4.79
N LYS A 191 4.73 13.39 4.18
CA LYS A 191 6.13 12.94 4.31
C LYS A 191 6.66 13.05 5.74
N VAL A 192 6.30 14.12 6.47
CA VAL A 192 6.68 14.26 7.89
C VAL A 192 6.01 13.18 8.74
N PHE A 193 4.74 12.86 8.48
CA PHE A 193 4.04 11.77 9.16
C PHE A 193 4.64 10.40 8.84
N VAL A 194 5.04 10.15 7.60
CA VAL A 194 5.77 8.93 7.21
C VAL A 194 7.07 8.84 7.99
N PHE A 195 7.88 9.91 8.02
CA PHE A 195 9.14 9.95 8.76
C PHE A 195 8.95 9.66 10.26
N ALA A 196 8.01 10.35 10.90
CA ALA A 196 7.72 10.14 12.32
C ALA A 196 7.14 8.73 12.58
N GLY A 197 6.22 8.28 11.72
CA GLY A 197 5.59 6.97 11.79
C GLY A 197 6.60 5.83 11.67
N GLN A 198 7.52 5.91 10.71
CA GLN A 198 8.62 4.96 10.57
C GLN A 198 9.55 4.98 11.79
N GLY A 199 9.90 6.18 12.31
CA GLY A 199 10.72 6.31 13.51
C GLY A 199 10.12 5.58 14.72
N VAL A 200 8.81 5.70 14.94
CA VAL A 200 8.14 4.99 16.05
C VAL A 200 7.95 3.51 15.73
N PHE A 201 7.39 3.19 14.57
CA PHE A 201 6.99 1.84 14.21
C PHE A 201 8.19 0.90 14.04
N CYS A 202 9.27 1.35 13.40
CA CYS A 202 10.49 0.56 13.23
C CYS A 202 11.09 0.14 14.58
N ASN A 203 11.20 1.08 15.54
CA ASN A 203 11.74 0.79 16.87
C ASN A 203 10.81 -0.14 17.66
N LEU A 204 9.49 0.10 17.61
CA LEU A 204 8.53 -0.75 18.29
C LEU A 204 8.55 -2.17 17.72
N PHE A 205 8.50 -2.32 16.40
CA PHE A 205 8.53 -3.62 15.73
C PHE A 205 9.84 -4.36 16.01
N PHE A 206 10.98 -3.67 15.96
CA PHE A 206 12.29 -4.23 16.33
C PHE A 206 12.28 -4.84 17.75
N LEU A 207 11.82 -4.07 18.75
CA LEU A 207 11.74 -4.54 20.13
C LEU A 207 10.75 -5.70 20.27
N MET A 208 9.59 -5.62 19.62
CA MET A 208 8.59 -6.69 19.64
C MET A 208 9.09 -7.96 18.96
N TYR A 209 9.89 -7.87 17.90
CA TYR A 209 10.45 -9.04 17.21
C TYR A 209 11.50 -9.73 18.06
N LEU A 210 12.29 -8.98 18.84
CA LEU A 210 13.19 -9.56 19.86
C LEU A 210 12.43 -10.35 20.92
N LEU A 211 11.24 -9.88 21.33
CA LEU A 211 10.43 -10.50 22.38
C LEU A 211 9.60 -11.69 21.86
N SER A 212 8.94 -11.52 20.71
CA SER A 212 8.06 -12.53 20.13
C SER A 212 7.95 -12.38 18.61
N PRO A 213 8.84 -13.07 17.85
CA PRO A 213 8.75 -13.12 16.39
C PRO A 213 7.39 -13.64 15.90
N ARG A 214 6.82 -14.62 16.62
CA ARG A 214 5.51 -15.23 16.27
C ARG A 214 4.38 -14.21 16.34
N ALA A 215 4.38 -13.34 17.36
CA ALA A 215 3.39 -12.27 17.48
C ALA A 215 3.57 -11.23 16.36
N CYS A 216 4.82 -10.93 15.97
CA CYS A 216 5.11 -10.00 14.89
C CYS A 216 4.65 -10.53 13.53
N HIS A 217 4.94 -11.80 13.20
CA HIS A 217 4.41 -12.42 11.98
C HIS A 217 2.88 -12.47 12.00
N ARG A 218 2.26 -12.76 13.15
CA ARG A 218 0.80 -12.71 13.24
C ARG A 218 0.24 -11.29 13.05
N PHE A 219 0.96 -10.28 13.53
CA PHE A 219 0.60 -8.87 13.35
C PHE A 219 0.62 -8.49 11.88
N VAL A 220 1.70 -8.83 11.16
CA VAL A 220 1.82 -8.60 9.71
C VAL A 220 0.72 -9.36 8.97
N GLY A 221 0.48 -10.65 9.28
CA GLY A 221 -0.60 -11.42 8.65
C GLY A 221 -1.98 -10.76 8.76
N TYR A 222 -2.30 -10.14 9.90
CA TYR A 222 -3.54 -9.36 10.04
C TYR A 222 -3.50 -7.98 9.36
N LEU A 223 -2.32 -7.36 9.27
CA LEU A 223 -2.14 -6.14 8.48
C LEU A 223 -2.46 -6.41 7.00
N GLU A 224 -1.98 -7.54 6.46
CA GLU A 224 -2.22 -7.90 5.06
C GLU A 224 -3.65 -8.34 4.77
N GLU A 225 -4.38 -8.89 5.76
CA GLU A 225 -5.83 -9.05 5.65
C GLU A 225 -6.53 -7.71 5.38
N GLU A 226 -6.13 -6.67 6.11
CA GLU A 226 -6.66 -5.32 5.94
C GLU A 226 -6.19 -4.66 4.64
N ALA A 227 -4.98 -4.97 4.16
CA ALA A 227 -4.47 -4.52 2.87
C ALA A 227 -5.29 -5.13 1.71
N VAL A 228 -5.49 -6.46 1.70
CA VAL A 228 -6.36 -7.14 0.73
C VAL A 228 -7.78 -6.57 0.75
N SER A 229 -8.35 -6.31 1.93
CA SER A 229 -9.67 -5.70 2.08
C SER A 229 -9.75 -4.27 1.49
N THR A 230 -8.65 -3.51 1.61
CA THR A 230 -8.53 -2.13 1.11
C THR A 230 -8.39 -2.10 -0.40
N TYR A 231 -7.51 -2.93 -0.96
CA TYR A 231 -7.32 -3.02 -2.40
C TYR A 231 -8.53 -3.61 -3.11
N THR A 232 -9.25 -4.54 -2.48
CA THR A 232 -10.55 -5.01 -3.00
C THR A 232 -11.55 -3.87 -3.11
N HIS A 233 -11.64 -3.00 -2.09
CA HIS A 233 -12.51 -1.83 -2.16
C HIS A 233 -12.08 -0.83 -3.25
N LEU A 234 -10.77 -0.62 -3.43
CA LEU A 234 -10.27 0.22 -4.52
C LEU A 234 -10.60 -0.36 -5.90
N ILE A 235 -10.46 -1.68 -6.08
CA ILE A 235 -10.85 -2.38 -7.30
C ILE A 235 -12.34 -2.17 -7.61
N GLU A 236 -13.21 -2.34 -6.62
CA GLU A 236 -14.65 -2.10 -6.78
C GLU A 236 -14.95 -0.65 -7.26
N GLU A 237 -14.22 0.35 -6.75
CA GLU A 237 -14.38 1.75 -7.19
C GLU A 237 -13.84 2.00 -8.61
N LEU A 238 -12.77 1.30 -9.00
CA LEU A 238 -12.18 1.35 -10.35
C LEU A 238 -13.08 0.68 -11.39
N GLU A 239 -13.59 -0.52 -11.09
CA GLU A 239 -14.53 -1.25 -11.94
C GLU A 239 -15.83 -0.46 -12.15
N ALA A 240 -16.30 0.23 -11.10
CA ALA A 240 -17.46 1.10 -11.17
C ALA A 240 -17.20 2.47 -11.84
N LYS A 241 -15.99 2.71 -12.36
CA LYS A 241 -15.59 3.97 -13.06
C LYS A 241 -15.81 5.24 -12.22
N ARG A 242 -15.60 5.15 -10.91
CA ARG A 242 -15.82 6.27 -9.96
C ARG A 242 -14.59 7.14 -9.74
N LEU A 243 -13.44 6.72 -10.27
CA LEU A 243 -12.13 7.35 -10.10
C LEU A 243 -11.56 7.77 -11.47
N PRO A 244 -12.20 8.71 -12.19
CA PRO A 244 -11.87 9.00 -13.58
C PRO A 244 -10.44 9.51 -13.80
N LYS A 245 -9.78 10.08 -12.78
CA LYS A 245 -8.38 10.49 -12.92
C LYS A 245 -7.43 9.30 -13.04
N PHE A 246 -7.87 8.10 -12.67
CA PHE A 246 -7.09 6.89 -12.79
C PHE A 246 -7.23 6.19 -14.15
N ASP A 247 -8.29 6.47 -14.92
CA ASP A 247 -8.51 5.86 -16.24
C ASP A 247 -7.42 6.23 -17.25
N GLY A 248 -6.81 7.42 -17.13
CA GLY A 248 -5.76 7.92 -18.03
C GLY A 248 -4.32 7.65 -17.56
N ILE A 249 -4.13 6.87 -16.49
CA ILE A 249 -2.82 6.57 -15.94
C ILE A 249 -2.16 5.46 -16.75
N THR A 250 -1.06 5.79 -17.41
CA THR A 250 -0.08 4.78 -17.86
C THR A 250 0.62 4.16 -16.65
N VAL A 251 0.65 2.83 -16.59
CA VAL A 251 1.37 2.07 -15.56
C VAL A 251 2.87 2.46 -15.59
N PRO A 252 3.47 2.80 -14.44
CA PRO A 252 4.88 3.21 -14.38
C PRO A 252 5.86 2.14 -14.88
N GLU A 253 6.97 2.56 -15.50
CA GLU A 253 8.02 1.64 -16.01
C GLU A 253 8.58 0.73 -14.91
N VAL A 254 8.76 1.26 -13.70
CA VAL A 254 9.20 0.49 -12.53
C VAL A 254 8.26 -0.67 -12.20
N ALA A 255 6.96 -0.51 -12.44
CA ALA A 255 5.97 -1.55 -12.23
C ALA A 255 5.97 -2.57 -13.37
N GLN A 256 6.09 -2.13 -14.61
CA GLN A 256 6.18 -3.02 -15.78
C GLN A 256 7.43 -3.91 -15.73
N LEU A 257 8.55 -3.39 -15.21
CA LEU A 257 9.78 -4.16 -15.05
C LEU A 257 9.74 -5.11 -13.85
N TYR A 258 8.93 -4.80 -12.83
CA TYR A 258 8.81 -5.62 -11.64
C TYR A 258 7.76 -6.72 -11.77
N TRP A 259 6.53 -6.38 -12.15
CA TRP A 259 5.46 -7.34 -12.45
C TRP A 259 5.49 -7.69 -13.94
N PRO A 260 6.01 -8.86 -14.32
CA PRO A 260 6.29 -9.20 -15.72
C PRO A 260 5.04 -9.35 -16.61
N GLU A 261 3.84 -9.43 -16.02
CA GLU A 261 2.56 -9.43 -16.74
C GLU A 261 2.12 -8.03 -17.17
N LEU A 262 2.64 -6.98 -16.53
CA LEU A 262 2.26 -5.62 -16.81
C LEU A 262 3.07 -5.07 -18.00
N ASN A 263 2.37 -4.33 -18.86
CA ASN A 263 2.96 -3.68 -20.03
C ASN A 263 2.33 -2.31 -20.26
N GLU A 264 2.74 -1.61 -21.32
CA GLU A 264 2.26 -0.27 -21.64
C GLU A 264 0.74 -0.16 -21.85
N LYS A 265 0.08 -1.27 -22.20
CA LYS A 265 -1.39 -1.33 -22.39
C LYS A 265 -2.13 -1.69 -21.10
N SER A 266 -1.42 -2.09 -20.05
CA SER A 266 -2.04 -2.39 -18.77
C SER A 266 -2.62 -1.13 -18.14
N THR A 267 -3.75 -1.31 -17.47
CA THR A 267 -4.49 -0.26 -16.79
C THR A 267 -4.06 -0.11 -15.33
N PHE A 268 -4.48 0.97 -14.68
CA PHE A 268 -4.31 1.11 -13.23
C PHE A 268 -5.07 0.01 -12.46
N LEU A 269 -6.19 -0.49 -12.99
CA LEU A 269 -6.90 -1.62 -12.40
C LEU A 269 -6.04 -2.88 -12.40
N ASP A 270 -5.40 -3.20 -13.52
CA ASP A 270 -4.51 -4.37 -13.62
C ASP A 270 -3.40 -4.29 -12.58
N LEU A 271 -2.76 -3.13 -12.44
CA LEU A 271 -1.74 -2.88 -11.42
C LEU A 271 -2.26 -3.14 -10.00
N ILE A 272 -3.41 -2.56 -9.62
CA ILE A 272 -3.98 -2.74 -8.28
C ILE A 272 -4.34 -4.22 -8.01
N GLN A 273 -4.77 -4.96 -9.03
CA GLN A 273 -5.05 -6.38 -8.90
C GLN A 273 -3.78 -7.19 -8.58
N ARG A 274 -2.62 -6.85 -9.17
CA ARG A 274 -1.33 -7.50 -8.87
C ARG A 274 -0.85 -7.18 -7.46
N ILE A 275 -0.92 -5.91 -7.06
CA ILE A 275 -0.58 -5.48 -5.69
C ILE A 275 -1.46 -6.22 -4.67
N ARG A 276 -2.79 -6.28 -4.89
CA ARG A 276 -3.68 -7.06 -4.01
C ARG A 276 -3.27 -8.54 -3.91
N ALA A 277 -2.78 -9.11 -5.00
CA ALA A 277 -2.34 -10.50 -5.02
C ALA A 277 -1.06 -10.70 -4.21
N ASP A 278 -0.11 -9.76 -4.27
CA ASP A 278 1.07 -9.72 -3.41
C ASP A 278 0.66 -9.69 -1.93
N GLU A 279 -0.26 -8.78 -1.55
CA GLU A 279 -0.75 -8.72 -0.15
C GLU A 279 -1.41 -10.02 0.30
N SER A 280 -2.16 -10.66 -0.59
CA SER A 280 -2.79 -11.93 -0.29
C SER A 280 -1.77 -13.03 -0.02
N LYS A 281 -0.59 -12.94 -0.66
CA LYS A 281 0.51 -13.85 -0.45
C LYS A 281 1.27 -13.54 0.84
N HIS A 282 1.57 -12.27 1.10
CA HIS A 282 2.19 -11.83 2.35
C HIS A 282 1.34 -12.23 3.56
N ARG A 283 0.01 -12.13 3.47
CA ARG A 283 -0.94 -12.65 4.46
C ARG A 283 -0.72 -14.14 4.72
N GLU A 284 -0.71 -14.95 3.66
CA GLU A 284 -0.54 -16.40 3.76
C GLU A 284 0.80 -16.76 4.39
N VAL A 285 1.89 -16.16 3.90
CA VAL A 285 3.26 -16.38 4.37
C VAL A 285 3.35 -16.02 5.84
N ASN A 286 3.00 -14.80 6.24
CA ASN A 286 3.15 -14.36 7.62
C ASN A 286 2.28 -15.13 8.61
N HIS A 287 1.04 -15.49 8.25
CA HIS A 287 0.22 -16.36 9.11
C HIS A 287 0.82 -17.76 9.27
N THR A 288 1.42 -18.32 8.21
CA THR A 288 2.17 -19.58 8.26
C THR A 288 3.39 -19.44 9.16
N LEU A 289 4.23 -18.43 8.95
CA LEU A 289 5.45 -18.18 9.72
C LEU A 289 5.16 -17.99 11.21
N ALA A 290 4.04 -17.37 11.58
CA ALA A 290 3.60 -17.26 12.97
C ALA A 290 3.31 -18.62 13.65
N ASN A 291 2.96 -19.65 12.87
CA ASN A 291 2.66 -20.99 13.36
C ASN A 291 3.91 -21.89 13.48
N LEU A 292 5.03 -21.51 12.87
CA LEU A 292 6.27 -22.29 12.92
C LEU A 292 7.08 -22.03 14.19
N ASP A 293 7.86 -23.03 14.60
CA ASP A 293 8.94 -22.87 15.55
C ASP A 293 10.09 -22.10 14.90
N GLN A 294 10.35 -20.90 15.42
CA GLN A 294 11.32 -19.97 14.88
C GLN A 294 12.77 -20.47 14.98
N LYS A 295 13.04 -21.44 15.86
CA LYS A 295 14.37 -22.02 16.08
C LYS A 295 14.55 -23.30 15.28
N GLU A 296 13.52 -24.15 15.24
CA GLU A 296 13.63 -25.50 14.71
C GLU A 296 13.18 -25.63 13.25
N ASP A 297 12.13 -24.93 12.84
CA ASP A 297 11.50 -25.19 11.55
C ASP A 297 12.17 -24.41 10.40
N ARG A 298 12.21 -25.02 9.22
CA ARG A 298 12.57 -24.31 7.98
C ARG A 298 11.46 -23.37 7.53
N ASN A 299 11.82 -22.38 6.70
CA ASN A 299 10.83 -21.66 5.92
C ASN A 299 10.34 -22.54 4.75
N PRO A 300 9.06 -22.93 4.73
CA PRO A 300 8.57 -23.88 3.76
C PRO A 300 8.35 -23.29 2.36
N TYR A 301 8.34 -21.96 2.22
CA TYR A 301 8.20 -21.28 0.93
C TYR A 301 9.52 -21.19 0.16
N ALA A 302 10.63 -20.98 0.86
CA ALA A 302 11.96 -20.79 0.25
C ALA A 302 12.72 -22.11 0.02
N MET A 303 12.46 -23.15 0.81
CA MET A 303 13.19 -24.41 0.71
C MET A 303 12.22 -25.57 0.62
N GLN A 304 12.01 -26.15 -0.57
CA GLN A 304 11.18 -27.34 -0.77
C GLN A 304 11.94 -28.62 -0.42
N LEU A 305 11.26 -29.62 0.16
CA LEU A 305 11.83 -30.95 0.36
C LEU A 305 11.49 -31.86 -0.84
N PRO A 306 12.49 -32.51 -1.47
CA PRO A 306 12.23 -33.48 -2.52
C PRO A 306 11.58 -34.74 -1.95
N ASP A 307 10.85 -35.47 -2.79
CA ASP A 307 10.35 -36.83 -2.50
C ASP A 307 9.45 -36.95 -1.26
N VAL A 308 8.61 -35.94 -0.99
CA VAL A 308 7.62 -36.00 0.09
C VAL A 308 6.19 -35.83 -0.43
N ASP A 309 5.31 -36.75 -0.05
CA ASP A 309 3.91 -36.80 -0.49
C ASP A 309 3.00 -35.74 0.17
N LYS A 310 3.44 -35.09 1.25
CA LYS A 310 2.63 -34.05 1.89
C LYS A 310 2.68 -32.74 1.08
N PRO A 311 1.56 -32.03 0.93
CA PRO A 311 1.52 -30.73 0.28
C PRO A 311 2.51 -29.75 0.92
N GLN A 312 3.27 -29.04 0.09
CA GLN A 312 4.15 -27.96 0.51
C GLN A 312 3.65 -26.63 -0.04
N PRO A 313 3.75 -25.54 0.74
CA PRO A 313 3.36 -24.23 0.27
C PRO A 313 4.33 -23.76 -0.82
N THR A 314 3.79 -23.10 -1.84
CA THR A 314 4.53 -22.55 -2.99
C THR A 314 4.31 -21.04 -3.04
N ASN A 315 5.03 -20.33 -3.92
CA ASN A 315 4.81 -18.90 -4.16
C ASN A 315 3.66 -18.61 -5.14
N ASP A 316 2.85 -19.61 -5.49
CA ASP A 316 1.65 -19.41 -6.32
C ASP A 316 0.41 -19.00 -5.50
N LEU A 317 -0.64 -18.61 -6.23
CA LEU A 317 -1.95 -18.21 -5.68
C LEU A 317 -3.01 -19.35 -5.72
N LYS A 318 -2.63 -20.56 -6.14
CA LYS A 318 -3.52 -21.72 -6.30
C LYS A 318 -3.71 -22.49 -4.97
N GLY A 319 -2.89 -22.19 -3.97
CA GLY A 319 -2.96 -22.81 -2.65
C GLY A 319 -4.35 -22.72 -2.00
N LYS A 320 -4.76 -23.80 -1.32
CA LYS A 320 -6.02 -23.86 -0.58
C LYS A 320 -5.96 -23.14 0.77
N ASN A 321 -4.77 -23.00 1.35
CA ASN A 321 -4.57 -22.46 2.71
C ASN A 321 -4.28 -20.95 2.69
N ARG A 322 -5.11 -20.17 2.00
CA ARG A 322 -4.93 -18.72 1.77
C ARG A 322 -4.87 -17.85 3.05
N ALA A 323 -5.33 -18.40 4.17
CA ALA A 323 -5.27 -17.79 5.51
C ALA A 323 -4.07 -18.30 6.35
N GLY A 324 -3.07 -18.90 5.69
CA GLY A 324 -1.88 -19.48 6.31
C GLY A 324 -2.05 -20.94 6.75
N TRP A 325 -0.96 -21.68 6.69
CA TRP A 325 -0.86 -23.10 6.99
C TRP A 325 -0.67 -23.35 8.49
N GLU A 326 -1.30 -24.39 9.02
CA GLU A 326 -0.97 -24.86 10.37
C GLU A 326 0.34 -25.64 10.35
N ARG A 327 1.12 -25.52 11.43
CA ARG A 327 2.38 -26.26 11.58
C ARG A 327 2.22 -27.77 11.44
N LYS A 328 1.10 -28.33 11.93
CA LYS A 328 0.81 -29.77 11.87
C LYS A 328 0.56 -30.28 10.44
N ASP A 329 0.18 -29.38 9.53
CA ASP A 329 -0.10 -29.68 8.14
C ASP A 329 1.15 -29.52 7.26
N LEU A 330 2.26 -29.04 7.86
CA LEU A 330 3.54 -28.83 7.21
C LEU A 330 4.55 -29.91 7.59
N ILE A 331 5.53 -30.12 6.71
CA ILE A 331 6.74 -30.87 7.02
C ILE A 331 7.76 -29.86 7.53
N VAL A 332 7.89 -29.80 8.86
CA VAL A 332 8.75 -28.82 9.56
C VAL A 332 10.22 -29.17 9.54
#